data_AF-A0A6I3JF15-F1
#
_entry.id   AF-A0A6I3JF15-F1
#
_cell.length_a   1.000
_cell.length_b   1.000
_cell.length_c   1.000
_cell.angle_alpha   90.00
_cell.angle_beta   90.00
_cell.angle_gamma   90.00
#
_symmetry.space_group_name_H-M   'P 1'
#
loop_
_entity.id
_entity.type
_entity.pdbx_description
1 polymer ?
#
loop_
_entity_poly.entity_id
_entity_poly.type
_entity_poly.pdbx_seq_one_letter_code
_entity_poly.pdbx_strand_id
1 'polypeptide(L)'
;MSSFMSPTTRRSMAAATAVGAAALVLATPGAAHAATSTFTDKAGDIGPGVDLLSVKVVNGETNLRVVTTHRDLVPSYRSAAGGAVYLDTDLDSKGPEHALVGGYFDGTDYALVEVDGWGDRDGERVECDYASRLDYDAETVRSRFSQDCFAGDDAADDSTDVRVEVRVSGAKKDGGTAVDWLGTPRTFSKAVARG
;
A
#
# COMPACT_ATOMS: atom_id res chain seq x y z
N MET A 1 34.18 90.83 -16.72
CA MET A 1 33.60 90.08 -15.59
C MET A 1 34.56 88.93 -15.29
N SER A 2 35.16 88.96 -14.10
CA SER A 2 36.29 88.11 -13.68
C SER A 2 35.85 86.75 -13.12
N SER A 3 36.44 85.69 -13.66
CA SER A 3 37.24 84.66 -12.98
C SER A 3 36.86 84.01 -11.63
N PHE A 4 37.00 82.68 -11.68
CA PHE A 4 37.74 81.76 -10.79
C PHE A 4 37.06 80.98 -9.65
N MET A 5 37.16 79.65 -9.81
CA MET A 5 37.69 78.63 -8.89
C MET A 5 36.76 77.97 -7.85
N SER A 6 36.62 76.66 -8.00
CA SER A 6 36.10 75.67 -7.03
C SER A 6 36.94 75.58 -5.75
N PRO A 7 36.35 75.00 -4.69
CA PRO A 7 37.08 73.97 -3.96
C PRO A 7 36.24 72.70 -3.69
N THR A 8 36.94 71.59 -3.88
CA THR A 8 36.67 70.21 -3.49
C THR A 8 36.43 70.07 -1.98
N THR A 9 35.51 69.22 -1.54
CA THR A 9 35.58 68.58 -0.21
C THR A 9 35.05 67.15 -0.27
N ARG A 10 35.88 66.23 0.23
CA ARG A 10 35.69 64.77 0.32
C ARG A 10 34.97 64.38 1.62
N ARG A 11 34.61 63.08 1.67
CA ARG A 11 34.29 62.21 2.83
C ARG A 11 32.77 62.15 3.13
N SER A 12 32.16 61.01 3.41
CA SER A 12 32.66 59.80 4.05
C SER A 12 31.94 58.54 3.54
N MET A 13 32.66 57.42 3.57
CA MET A 13 32.10 56.07 3.56
C MET A 13 31.12 55.88 4.72
N ALA A 14 29.98 55.27 4.45
CA ALA A 14 29.23 54.49 5.44
C ALA A 14 28.86 53.16 4.79
N ALA A 15 29.64 52.14 5.10
CA ALA A 15 29.34 50.75 4.80
C ALA A 15 28.15 50.33 5.69
N ALA A 16 27.00 50.06 5.08
CA ALA A 16 25.90 49.39 5.74
C ALA A 16 26.02 47.89 5.46
N THR A 17 26.63 47.16 6.38
CA THR A 17 26.59 45.69 6.43
C THR A 17 25.15 45.26 6.75
N ALA A 18 24.41 44.84 5.72
CA ALA A 18 23.14 44.15 5.91
C ALA A 18 23.43 42.72 6.39
N VAL A 19 23.26 42.48 7.69
CA VAL A 19 23.22 41.14 8.26
C VAL A 19 21.91 40.49 7.83
N GLY A 20 21.97 39.71 6.74
CA GLY A 20 20.85 38.86 6.33
C GLY A 20 20.67 37.74 7.34
N ALA A 21 19.61 37.82 8.14
CA ALA A 21 19.20 36.73 9.02
C ALA A 21 18.79 35.53 8.16
N ALA A 22 19.58 34.46 8.21
CA ALA A 22 19.17 33.17 7.69
C ALA A 22 18.02 32.66 8.58
N ALA A 23 16.78 32.76 8.07
CA ALA A 23 15.64 32.11 8.68
C ALA A 23 15.82 30.60 8.50
N LEU A 24 16.32 29.93 9.54
CA LEU A 24 16.32 28.49 9.63
C LEU A 24 14.87 28.04 9.77
N VAL A 25 14.23 27.68 8.66
CA VAL A 25 12.95 26.97 8.68
C VAL A 25 13.25 25.62 9.31
N LEU A 26 12.94 25.50 10.60
CA LEU A 26 12.85 24.21 11.28
C LEU A 26 11.73 23.44 10.60
N ALA A 27 12.07 22.66 9.57
CA ALA A 27 11.21 21.60 9.10
C ALA A 27 11.03 20.64 10.28
N THR A 28 9.90 20.76 10.98
CA THR A 28 9.47 19.73 11.91
C THR A 28 9.29 18.48 11.06
N PRO A 29 10.05 17.39 11.29
CA PRO A 29 9.73 16.13 10.64
C PRO A 29 8.29 15.80 11.06
N GLY A 30 7.36 15.84 10.09
CA GLY A 30 6.04 15.29 10.31
C GLY A 30 6.26 13.84 10.71
N ALA A 31 5.66 13.41 11.81
CA ALA A 31 5.65 12.00 12.14
C ALA A 31 5.09 11.26 10.93
N ALA A 32 5.91 10.43 10.30
CA ALA A 32 5.48 9.49 9.29
C ALA A 32 4.49 8.56 9.99
N HIS A 33 3.20 8.85 9.77
CA HIS A 33 2.10 8.04 10.23
C HIS A 33 1.59 7.22 9.06
N ALA A 34 1.87 5.91 9.09
CA ALA A 34 1.35 4.95 8.12
C ALA A 34 -0.15 5.19 7.87
N ALA A 35 -0.51 5.53 6.64
CA ALA A 35 -1.92 5.75 6.34
C ALA A 35 -2.67 4.42 6.50
N THR A 36 -3.85 4.51 7.10
CA THR A 36 -4.69 3.35 7.38
C THR A 36 -6.05 3.57 6.76
N SER A 37 -6.50 2.62 5.96
CA SER A 37 -7.87 2.59 5.43
C SER A 37 -8.52 1.25 5.73
N THR A 38 -9.83 1.28 6.00
CA THR A 38 -10.66 0.08 6.15
C THR A 38 -11.78 0.12 5.13
N PHE A 39 -11.93 -0.96 4.40
CA PHE A 39 -12.97 -1.17 3.40
C PHE A 39 -13.88 -2.29 3.91
N THR A 40 -15.19 -2.04 3.92
CA THR A 40 -16.18 -3.00 4.39
C THR A 40 -16.82 -3.68 3.19
N ASP A 41 -16.96 -5.00 3.30
CA ASP A 41 -17.69 -5.80 2.33
C ASP A 41 -19.12 -6.11 2.83
N LYS A 42 -20.01 -6.49 1.92
CA LYS A 42 -21.39 -6.82 2.24
C LYS A 42 -21.47 -8.27 2.73
N ALA A 43 -21.47 -8.43 4.05
CA ALA A 43 -21.63 -9.73 4.71
C ALA A 43 -22.73 -10.63 4.09
N GLY A 44 -22.34 -11.87 3.75
CA GLY A 44 -23.23 -12.93 3.28
C GLY A 44 -23.78 -12.74 1.87
N ASP A 45 -23.08 -12.00 1.02
CA ASP A 45 -23.39 -11.89 -0.40
C ASP A 45 -22.87 -13.11 -1.21
N ILE A 46 -21.97 -13.90 -0.62
CA ILE A 46 -21.70 -15.28 -0.98
C ILE A 46 -22.31 -16.29 0.01
N GLY A 47 -22.69 -17.46 -0.52
CA GLY A 47 -23.34 -18.54 0.22
C GLY A 47 -22.40 -19.29 1.18
N PRO A 48 -22.52 -20.62 1.35
CA PRO A 48 -21.61 -21.37 2.24
C PRO A 48 -20.16 -21.29 1.75
N GLY A 49 -19.23 -20.94 2.64
CA GLY A 49 -17.81 -20.76 2.35
C GLY A 49 -17.18 -19.69 3.26
N VAL A 50 -15.90 -19.35 3.02
CA VAL A 50 -15.24 -18.21 3.68
C VAL A 50 -15.81 -16.91 3.08
N ASP A 51 -16.36 -16.04 3.93
CA ASP A 51 -17.04 -14.79 3.55
C ASP A 51 -16.17 -13.58 3.95
N LEU A 52 -15.80 -12.70 3.02
CA LEU A 52 -15.00 -11.53 3.33
C LEU A 52 -15.90 -10.48 4.00
N LEU A 53 -15.45 -9.90 5.12
CA LEU A 53 -16.20 -8.87 5.85
C LEU A 53 -15.54 -7.50 5.78
N SER A 54 -14.21 -7.48 5.83
CA SER A 54 -13.46 -6.23 5.69
C SER A 54 -12.03 -6.44 5.29
N VAL A 55 -11.44 -5.39 4.71
CA VAL A 55 -10.03 -5.28 4.38
C VAL A 55 -9.48 -4.01 5.01
N LYS A 56 -8.52 -4.16 5.90
CA LYS A 56 -7.75 -3.06 6.47
C LYS A 56 -6.36 -3.02 5.84
N VAL A 57 -6.00 -1.88 5.29
CA VAL A 57 -4.69 -1.62 4.70
C VAL A 57 -3.94 -0.62 5.57
N VAL A 58 -2.69 -0.94 5.91
CA VAL A 58 -1.76 -0.05 6.61
C VAL A 58 -0.51 0.06 5.75
N ASN A 59 -0.33 1.20 5.08
CA ASN A 59 0.80 1.45 4.18
C ASN A 59 1.89 2.22 4.94
N GLY A 60 2.79 1.47 5.56
CA GLY A 60 3.86 2.03 6.39
C GLY A 60 5.20 2.15 5.67
N GLU A 61 6.10 2.99 6.17
CA GLU A 61 7.44 3.22 5.60
C GLU A 61 8.23 1.92 5.33
N THR A 62 8.16 0.93 6.22
CA THR A 62 8.92 -0.32 6.08
C THR A 62 8.07 -1.46 5.52
N ASN A 63 6.75 -1.43 5.76
CA ASN A 63 5.89 -2.55 5.40
C ASN A 63 4.51 -2.08 4.98
N LEU A 64 3.99 -2.71 3.94
CA LEU A 64 2.56 -2.77 3.67
C LEU A 64 1.95 -3.92 4.47
N ARG A 65 0.83 -3.66 5.16
CA ARG A 65 0.06 -4.70 5.84
C ARG A 65 -1.38 -4.68 5.34
N VAL A 66 -1.85 -5.85 4.93
CA VAL A 66 -3.25 -6.08 4.57
C VAL A 66 -3.83 -7.09 5.55
N VAL A 67 -4.86 -6.68 6.27
CA VAL A 67 -5.59 -7.52 7.22
C VAL A 67 -6.98 -7.72 6.68
N THR A 68 -7.33 -8.96 6.40
CA THR A 68 -8.67 -9.35 5.97
C THR A 68 -9.38 -9.99 7.13
N THR A 69 -10.66 -9.67 7.32
CA THR A 69 -11.54 -10.28 8.30
C THR A 69 -12.62 -11.06 7.57
N HIS A 70 -12.90 -12.26 8.06
CA HIS A 70 -13.78 -13.21 7.42
C HIS A 70 -14.88 -13.69 8.36
N ARG A 71 -15.84 -14.43 7.82
CA ARG A 71 -16.67 -15.37 8.55
C ARG A 71 -16.41 -16.79 8.03
N ASP A 72 -16.48 -17.77 8.93
CA ASP A 72 -16.32 -19.20 8.67
C ASP A 72 -14.90 -19.59 8.22
N LEU A 73 -13.88 -18.90 8.77
CA LEU A 73 -12.47 -19.25 8.56
C LEU A 73 -12.10 -20.48 9.39
N VAL A 74 -11.75 -21.60 8.74
CA VAL A 74 -11.51 -22.88 9.43
C VAL A 74 -10.14 -23.51 9.10
N PRO A 75 -9.48 -24.17 10.06
CA PRO A 75 -8.16 -24.79 9.88
C PRO A 75 -8.22 -26.13 9.13
N SER A 76 -8.80 -26.15 7.93
CA SER A 76 -8.90 -27.39 7.15
C SER A 76 -8.87 -27.14 5.66
N TYR A 77 -7.98 -27.83 4.94
CA TYR A 77 -7.94 -27.80 3.47
C TYR A 77 -9.27 -28.17 2.80
N ARG A 78 -10.15 -28.89 3.52
CA ARG A 78 -11.48 -29.30 3.02
C ARG A 78 -12.45 -28.14 2.86
N SER A 79 -12.19 -27.00 3.51
CA SER A 79 -12.96 -25.77 3.26
C SER A 79 -12.70 -25.22 1.86
N ALA A 80 -11.59 -25.62 1.22
CA ALA A 80 -11.04 -25.01 0.02
C ALA A 80 -10.93 -23.47 0.14
N ALA A 81 -10.82 -22.96 1.37
CA ALA A 81 -10.68 -21.54 1.64
C ALA A 81 -9.33 -21.08 1.08
N GLY A 82 -9.33 -19.95 0.40
CA GLY A 82 -8.13 -19.33 -0.12
C GLY A 82 -8.40 -17.92 -0.59
N GLY A 83 -7.35 -17.17 -0.86
CA GLY A 83 -7.51 -15.80 -1.31
C GLY A 83 -6.35 -15.30 -2.15
N ALA A 84 -6.62 -14.16 -2.78
CA ALA A 84 -5.67 -13.35 -3.50
C ALA A 84 -5.75 -11.92 -2.98
N VAL A 85 -4.62 -11.35 -2.57
CA VAL A 85 -4.47 -9.91 -2.31
C VAL A 85 -3.77 -9.32 -3.51
N TYR A 86 -4.51 -8.54 -4.31
CA TYR A 86 -4.00 -7.82 -5.45
C TYR A 86 -3.52 -6.45 -5.02
N LEU A 87 -2.31 -6.10 -5.45
CA LEU A 87 -1.63 -4.87 -5.11
C LEU A 87 -1.33 -4.12 -6.39
N ASP A 88 -1.73 -2.85 -6.39
CA ASP A 88 -1.46 -1.89 -7.44
C ASP A 88 -0.66 -0.76 -6.82
N THR A 89 0.60 -0.75 -7.21
CA THR A 89 1.67 0.11 -6.73
C THR A 89 2.06 1.13 -7.80
N ASP A 90 1.67 0.92 -9.05
CA ASP A 90 1.74 1.93 -10.11
C ASP A 90 0.33 2.42 -10.48
N LEU A 91 -0.06 3.57 -9.92
CA LEU A 91 -1.41 4.09 -10.09
C LEU A 91 -1.77 4.46 -11.55
N ASP A 92 -0.76 4.65 -12.40
CA ASP A 92 -0.90 4.96 -13.82
C ASP A 92 -1.08 3.70 -14.69
N SER A 93 -0.74 2.54 -14.15
CA SER A 93 -0.93 1.23 -14.77
C SER A 93 -2.38 0.74 -14.67
N LYS A 94 -2.74 -0.21 -15.57
CA LYS A 94 -4.12 -0.71 -15.72
C LYS A 94 -4.32 -2.04 -15.00
N GLY A 95 -4.32 -2.01 -13.67
CA GLY A 95 -4.60 -3.17 -12.83
C GLY A 95 -3.50 -3.41 -11.81
N PRO A 96 -3.49 -4.56 -11.12
CA PRO A 96 -2.41 -4.89 -10.20
C PRO A 96 -1.13 -5.26 -10.93
N GLU A 97 -0.01 -4.96 -10.30
CA GLU A 97 1.33 -5.46 -10.66
C GLU A 97 1.69 -6.72 -9.84
N HIS A 98 1.06 -6.91 -8.68
CA HIS A 98 1.36 -8.05 -7.81
C HIS A 98 0.11 -8.71 -7.25
N ALA A 99 0.21 -10.01 -6.98
CA ALA A 99 -0.81 -10.78 -6.28
C ALA A 99 -0.17 -11.72 -5.24
N LEU A 100 -0.58 -11.60 -3.98
CA LEU A 100 -0.33 -12.63 -2.97
C LEU A 100 -1.43 -13.68 -3.03
N VAL A 101 -1.09 -14.90 -3.41
CA VAL A 101 -2.02 -16.03 -3.47
C VAL A 101 -1.70 -17.08 -2.41
N GLY A 102 -2.73 -17.76 -1.91
CA GLY A 102 -2.56 -18.91 -1.02
C GLY A 102 -3.87 -19.48 -0.52
N GLY A 103 -3.79 -20.65 0.10
CA GLY A 103 -4.90 -21.22 0.87
C GLY A 103 -5.07 -20.49 2.20
N TYR A 104 -6.26 -20.56 2.78
CA TYR A 104 -6.58 -20.03 4.10
C TYR A 104 -6.89 -21.17 5.07
N PHE A 105 -5.90 -22.05 5.23
CA PHE A 105 -5.95 -23.24 6.09
C PHE A 105 -4.53 -23.68 6.47
N ASP A 106 -4.41 -24.57 7.45
CA ASP A 106 -3.10 -25.04 7.94
C ASP A 106 -2.34 -25.88 6.90
N GLY A 107 -1.03 -25.66 6.82
CA GLY A 107 -0.14 -26.36 5.89
C GLY A 107 -0.18 -25.84 4.46
N THR A 108 -0.80 -24.68 4.23
CA THR A 108 -0.73 -23.96 2.95
C THR A 108 0.54 -23.11 2.85
N ASP A 109 0.94 -22.81 1.62
CA ASP A 109 1.99 -21.87 1.30
C ASP A 109 1.41 -20.62 0.63
N TYR A 110 2.17 -19.53 0.71
CA TYR A 110 1.83 -18.26 0.08
C TYR A 110 2.85 -17.90 -0.99
N ALA A 111 2.38 -17.31 -2.07
CA ALA A 111 3.21 -16.83 -3.16
C ALA A 111 2.83 -15.39 -3.51
N LEU A 112 3.78 -14.47 -3.36
CA LEU A 112 3.72 -13.19 -4.02
C LEU A 112 4.26 -13.38 -5.43
N VAL A 113 3.43 -13.08 -6.42
CA VAL A 113 3.78 -13.19 -7.84
C VAL A 113 3.52 -11.87 -8.54
N GLU A 114 4.29 -11.59 -9.58
CA GLU A 114 3.98 -10.53 -10.53
C GLU A 114 2.77 -10.91 -11.38
N VAL A 115 1.95 -9.93 -11.72
CA VAL A 115 0.79 -10.10 -12.60
C VAL A 115 0.68 -8.92 -13.55
N ASP A 116 0.16 -9.15 -14.75
CA ASP A 116 -0.23 -8.09 -15.68
C ASP A 116 -1.74 -7.85 -15.54
N GLY A 117 -2.08 -6.91 -14.67
CA GLY A 117 -3.45 -6.57 -14.37
C GLY A 117 -4.23 -7.77 -13.79
N TRP A 118 -5.50 -7.92 -14.22
CA TRP A 118 -6.38 -8.98 -13.71
C TRP A 118 -6.20 -10.34 -14.39
N GLY A 119 -5.08 -10.54 -15.09
CA GLY A 119 -4.73 -11.73 -15.84
C GLY A 119 -4.43 -12.96 -14.97
N ASP A 120 -3.78 -13.94 -15.59
CA ASP A 120 -3.38 -15.17 -14.91
C ASP A 120 -2.33 -14.89 -13.84
N ARG A 121 -2.33 -15.72 -12.78
CA ARG A 121 -1.47 -15.57 -11.60
C ARG A 121 -0.27 -16.50 -11.65
N ASP A 122 0.25 -16.71 -12.85
CA ASP A 122 1.35 -17.61 -13.20
C ASP A 122 2.65 -16.86 -13.50
N GLY A 123 2.70 -15.56 -13.18
CA GLY A 123 3.91 -14.75 -13.27
C GLY A 123 5.01 -15.19 -12.31
N GLU A 124 6.15 -14.50 -12.42
CA GLU A 124 7.34 -14.82 -11.64
C GLU A 124 7.12 -14.53 -10.15
N ARG A 125 7.74 -15.35 -9.30
CA ARG A 125 7.68 -15.15 -7.85
C ARG A 125 8.54 -13.94 -7.50
N VAL A 126 7.98 -13.02 -6.72
CA VAL A 126 8.73 -11.87 -6.21
C VAL A 126 9.64 -12.35 -5.08
N GLU A 127 10.94 -12.10 -5.24
CA GLU A 127 11.99 -12.45 -4.28
C GLU A 127 12.19 -11.31 -3.28
N CYS A 128 11.32 -11.24 -2.28
CA CYS A 128 11.37 -10.25 -1.20
C CYS A 128 10.81 -10.81 0.12
N ASP A 129 10.85 -10.02 1.19
CA ASP A 129 10.37 -10.45 2.51
C ASP A 129 8.85 -10.21 2.68
N TYR A 130 8.04 -11.26 2.55
CA TYR A 130 6.60 -11.25 2.85
C TYR A 130 6.18 -12.45 3.70
N ALA A 131 5.05 -12.29 4.39
CA ALA A 131 4.45 -13.35 5.19
C ALA A 131 2.94 -13.18 5.28
N SER A 132 2.23 -14.30 5.41
CA SER A 132 0.81 -14.32 5.74
C SER A 132 0.56 -15.20 6.95
N ARG A 133 -0.31 -14.75 7.86
CA ARG A 133 -0.66 -15.48 9.08
C ARG A 133 -2.17 -15.57 9.24
N LEU A 134 -2.64 -16.78 9.51
CA LEU A 134 -4.03 -17.09 9.81
C LEU A 134 -4.28 -16.99 11.32
N ASP A 135 -5.45 -16.51 11.69
CA ASP A 135 -5.94 -16.45 13.05
C ASP A 135 -7.42 -16.83 13.05
N TYR A 136 -7.70 -18.09 13.32
CA TYR A 136 -9.03 -18.67 13.22
C TYR A 136 -9.97 -18.15 14.31
N ASP A 137 -9.45 -17.86 15.51
CA ASP A 137 -10.24 -17.33 16.62
C ASP A 137 -10.69 -15.89 16.34
N ALA A 138 -9.83 -15.09 15.71
CA ALA A 138 -10.15 -13.73 15.29
C ALA A 138 -10.77 -13.64 13.88
N GLU A 139 -10.89 -14.76 13.18
CA GLU A 139 -11.27 -14.85 11.76
C GLU A 139 -10.49 -13.89 10.86
N THR A 140 -9.16 -13.80 11.04
CA THR A 140 -8.31 -12.89 10.25
C THR A 140 -7.21 -13.58 9.47
N VAL A 141 -6.89 -13.02 8.30
CA VAL A 141 -5.63 -13.28 7.59
C VAL A 141 -4.84 -11.99 7.53
N ARG A 142 -3.61 -12.04 8.07
CA ARG A 142 -2.70 -10.90 8.18
C ARG A 142 -1.53 -11.10 7.24
N SER A 143 -1.56 -10.37 6.12
CA SER A 143 -0.49 -10.36 5.13
C SER A 143 0.40 -9.13 5.34
N ARG A 144 1.72 -9.35 5.34
CA ARG A 144 2.74 -8.31 5.46
C ARG A 144 3.70 -8.45 4.29
N PHE A 145 4.01 -7.32 3.67
CA PHE A 145 4.96 -7.17 2.58
C PHE A 145 5.98 -6.13 3.00
N SER A 146 7.26 -6.44 2.86
CA SER A 146 8.29 -5.41 2.96
C SER A 146 8.16 -4.46 1.76
N GLN A 147 8.47 -3.18 1.95
CA GLN A 147 8.34 -2.18 0.87
C GLN A 147 9.36 -2.39 -0.26
N ASP A 148 10.44 -3.13 0.00
CA ASP A 148 11.40 -3.56 -1.04
C ASP A 148 10.78 -4.51 -2.08
N CYS A 149 9.64 -5.14 -1.77
CA CYS A 149 8.87 -5.92 -2.74
C CYS A 149 8.33 -5.08 -3.92
N PHE A 150 8.24 -3.75 -3.75
CA PHE A 150 7.60 -2.83 -4.69
C PHE A 150 8.53 -1.71 -5.16
N ALA A 151 9.76 -1.69 -4.64
CA ALA A 151 10.76 -0.71 -5.08
C ALA A 151 11.24 -1.13 -6.48
N GLY A 152 10.81 -0.39 -7.50
CA GLY A 152 11.38 -0.54 -8.85
C GLY A 152 12.86 -0.15 -8.87
N ASP A 153 13.54 -0.46 -9.98
CA ASP A 153 14.96 -0.09 -10.20
C ASP A 153 15.17 1.44 -10.18
N ASP A 154 14.12 2.21 -10.48
CA ASP A 154 14.06 3.66 -10.39
C ASP A 154 13.47 4.09 -9.04
N ALA A 155 14.25 3.94 -7.96
CA ALA A 155 13.91 4.33 -6.58
C ALA A 155 13.74 5.85 -6.36
N ALA A 156 13.32 6.59 -7.38
CA ALA A 156 13.13 8.04 -7.34
C ALA A 156 11.75 8.46 -6.82
N ASP A 157 10.80 7.53 -6.67
CA ASP A 157 9.51 7.79 -6.03
C ASP A 157 9.37 6.97 -4.75
N ASP A 158 9.82 7.57 -3.64
CA ASP A 158 9.73 6.99 -2.30
C ASP A 158 8.28 6.96 -1.76
N SER A 159 7.27 7.38 -2.53
CA SER A 159 5.87 7.45 -2.10
C SER A 159 4.92 6.57 -2.92
N THR A 160 5.08 5.25 -2.84
CA THR A 160 4.16 4.32 -3.49
C THR A 160 2.86 4.22 -2.70
N ASP A 161 1.93 5.13 -2.98
CA ASP A 161 0.51 4.96 -2.67
C ASP A 161 0.05 3.61 -3.24
N VAL A 162 -0.76 2.87 -2.49
CA VAL A 162 -1.17 1.52 -2.89
C VAL A 162 -2.68 1.41 -3.00
N ARG A 163 -3.15 0.82 -4.09
CA ARG A 163 -4.51 0.32 -4.24
C ARG A 163 -4.53 -1.18 -3.95
N VAL A 164 -5.53 -1.62 -3.19
CA VAL A 164 -5.67 -3.04 -2.81
C VAL A 164 -7.03 -3.56 -3.25
N GLU A 165 -7.04 -4.77 -3.77
CA GLU A 165 -8.26 -5.54 -4.00
C GLU A 165 -8.09 -6.95 -3.44
N VAL A 166 -9.13 -7.49 -2.83
CA VAL A 166 -9.09 -8.83 -2.24
C VAL A 166 -10.14 -9.69 -2.88
N ARG A 167 -9.73 -10.89 -3.26
CA ARG A 167 -10.62 -11.95 -3.71
C ARG A 167 -10.46 -13.15 -2.79
N VAL A 168 -11.54 -13.64 -2.22
CA VAL A 168 -11.55 -14.90 -1.48
C VAL A 168 -12.37 -15.96 -2.20
N SER A 169 -12.12 -17.21 -1.88
CA SER A 169 -12.87 -18.34 -2.39
C SER A 169 -12.98 -19.45 -1.37
N GLY A 170 -14.05 -20.23 -1.45
CA GLY A 170 -14.30 -21.38 -0.59
C GLY A 170 -15.19 -22.43 -1.27
N ALA A 171 -15.27 -23.61 -0.66
CA ALA A 171 -16.12 -24.69 -1.13
C ALA A 171 -17.62 -24.40 -0.89
N LYS A 172 -18.43 -24.62 -1.92
CA LYS A 172 -19.89 -24.66 -1.81
C LYS A 172 -20.35 -26.04 -1.34
N LYS A 173 -21.55 -26.10 -0.76
CA LYS A 173 -22.19 -27.36 -0.34
C LYS A 173 -22.42 -28.35 -1.49
N ASP A 174 -22.54 -27.87 -2.72
CA ASP A 174 -22.75 -28.68 -3.93
C ASP A 174 -21.44 -29.13 -4.61
N GLY A 175 -20.28 -28.85 -3.99
CA GLY A 175 -18.97 -29.20 -4.54
C GLY A 175 -18.39 -28.17 -5.51
N GLY A 176 -19.08 -27.07 -5.79
CA GLY A 176 -18.53 -25.94 -6.54
C GLY A 176 -17.64 -25.02 -5.69
N THR A 177 -17.12 -23.95 -6.30
CA THR A 177 -16.39 -22.88 -5.61
C THR A 177 -17.25 -21.62 -5.53
N ALA A 178 -17.33 -21.01 -4.35
CA ALA A 178 -17.82 -19.65 -4.15
C ALA A 178 -16.63 -18.69 -4.23
N VAL A 179 -16.88 -17.51 -4.80
CA VAL A 179 -15.87 -16.47 -4.98
C VAL A 179 -16.48 -15.16 -4.56
N ASP A 180 -15.73 -14.43 -3.76
CA ASP A 180 -16.11 -13.15 -3.20
C ASP A 180 -14.97 -12.15 -3.42
N TRP A 181 -15.35 -10.92 -3.72
CA TRP A 181 -14.46 -9.81 -4.02
C TRP A 181 -14.81 -8.67 -3.10
N LEU A 182 -13.83 -7.85 -2.74
CA LEU A 182 -14.08 -6.64 -1.98
C LEU A 182 -14.94 -5.66 -2.81
N GLY A 183 -16.25 -5.68 -2.60
CA GLY A 183 -17.19 -4.89 -3.37
C GLY A 183 -17.35 -5.34 -4.82
N THR A 184 -16.83 -4.58 -5.79
CA THR A 184 -17.03 -4.89 -7.22
C THR A 184 -15.83 -5.67 -7.75
N PRO A 185 -16.04 -6.85 -8.37
CA PRO A 185 -14.94 -7.67 -8.87
C PRO A 185 -13.95 -6.87 -9.73
N ARG A 186 -12.65 -7.07 -9.48
CA ARG A 186 -11.57 -6.46 -10.27
C ARG A 186 -11.61 -4.94 -10.30
N THR A 187 -12.05 -4.34 -9.20
CA THR A 187 -12.10 -2.89 -9.02
C THR A 187 -11.35 -2.54 -7.76
N PHE A 188 -10.37 -1.66 -7.85
CA PHE A 188 -9.61 -1.30 -6.66
C PHE A 188 -10.40 -0.47 -5.67
N SER A 189 -10.04 -0.66 -4.40
CA SER A 189 -10.30 0.31 -3.34
C SER A 189 -9.60 1.66 -3.61
N LYS A 190 -9.90 2.65 -2.77
CA LYS A 190 -9.17 3.94 -2.84
C LYS A 190 -7.70 3.73 -2.51
N ALA A 191 -6.83 4.50 -3.16
CA ALA A 191 -5.41 4.52 -2.86
C ALA A 191 -5.15 4.86 -1.38
N VAL A 192 -4.19 4.17 -0.78
CA VAL A 192 -3.76 4.33 0.60
C VAL A 192 -2.34 4.85 0.60
N ALA A 193 -2.19 6.09 1.07
CA ALA A 193 -0.91 6.77 0.98
C ALA A 193 0.18 6.12 1.84
N ARG A 194 1.43 6.15 1.37
CA ARG A 194 2.56 5.72 2.20
C ARG A 194 2.80 6.72 3.32
N GLY A 195 3.09 6.24 4.52
CA GLY A 195 3.50 7.09 5.64
C GLY A 195 4.16 6.33 6.76
#